data_AF-A0A109JGH4-F1
#
_entry.id   AF-A0A109JGH4-F1
#
_cell.length_a   1.000
_cell.length_b   1.000
_cell.length_c   1.000
_cell.angle_alpha   90.00
_cell.angle_beta   90.00
_cell.angle_gamma   90.00
#
_symmetry.space_group_name_H-M   'P 1'
#
loop_
_entity.id
_entity.type
_entity.pdbx_description
1 polymer ?
#
loop_
_entity_poly.entity_id
_entity_poly.type
_entity_poly.pdbx_seq_one_letter_code
_entity_poly.pdbx_strand_id
1 'polypeptide(L)'
;MIVNGIGCDMVDGPLTQEEKLAVFRRQLEYRQRGRPWYELARGLDEAMRGAAALGYGSDVIKRMAEQVTGLSPGLVMRYVSTYRRVGVAAKAAGVAPEFLLAPGFNPVEMAVRLYDRSPEAGLEALKALAEGRIGSSELRQKLSEAVAADRSLAASRSRTHRSRALELRAIQRALEGARGSLFPTDSLFVRRPPLAYFRRDGMEVRGADGACMCGLDLFVSADENAIASFEASLPSAFLLSLYFPRTFFVFSPQAPDSAVHRAIAAIDLFLAPWIGVLRITPELAIVTVRAGVGRPDPDRHDGYEALRSELSLSDRGTAADESSSTDE
;
A
#
# COMPACT_ATOMS: atom_id res chain seq x y z
N MET A 1 1.75 49.95 8.63
CA MET A 1 2.92 50.77 8.96
C MET A 1 3.53 50.21 10.24
N ILE A 2 4.72 49.60 10.10
CA ILE A 2 5.76 49.28 11.11
C ILE A 2 5.30 48.36 12.29
N VAL A 3 5.48 47.03 12.19
CA VAL A 3 6.69 46.20 12.49
C VAL A 3 6.93 45.99 13.99
N ASN A 4 6.86 44.72 14.41
CA ASN A 4 7.77 44.02 15.31
C ASN A 4 7.36 42.52 15.22
N GLY A 5 8.11 41.62 14.59
CA GLY A 5 9.54 41.39 14.80
C GLY A 5 9.71 40.35 15.89
N ILE A 6 9.54 39.06 15.57
CA ILE A 6 10.07 37.95 16.36
C ILE A 6 10.99 37.18 15.42
N GLY A 7 12.29 37.31 15.72
CA GLY A 7 13.39 37.00 14.84
C GLY A 7 13.40 35.56 14.33
N CYS A 8 13.56 35.44 13.02
CA CYS A 8 14.53 34.49 12.49
C CYS A 8 15.90 34.93 12.99
N ASP A 9 16.35 34.39 14.11
CA ASP A 9 17.78 34.19 14.27
C ASP A 9 18.16 33.16 13.22
N MET A 10 18.78 33.66 12.15
CA MET A 10 19.40 32.85 11.12
C MET A 10 20.54 32.08 11.78
N VAL A 11 20.31 30.81 12.06
CA VAL A 11 21.40 29.86 12.27
C VAL A 11 21.93 29.58 10.86
N ASP A 12 23.04 30.25 10.51
CA ASP A 12 23.78 29.97 9.29
C ASP A 12 24.35 28.55 9.36
N GLY A 13 23.65 27.62 8.70
CA GLY A 13 24.02 26.22 8.53
C GLY A 13 22.84 25.37 8.06
N PRO A 14 23.06 24.29 7.28
CA PRO A 14 21.97 23.37 6.93
C PRO A 14 21.43 22.70 8.21
N LEU A 15 20.18 23.01 8.57
CA LEU A 15 19.50 22.41 9.73
C LEU A 15 19.62 20.89 9.70
N THR A 16 20.02 20.32 10.84
CA THR A 16 20.07 18.87 11.03
C THR A 16 18.65 18.27 10.97
N GLN A 17 18.58 16.96 10.74
CA GLN A 17 17.31 16.24 10.61
C GLN A 17 16.45 16.36 11.88
N GLU A 18 17.09 16.39 13.06
CA GLU A 18 16.43 16.59 14.36
C GLU A 18 15.91 18.01 14.55
N GLU A 19 16.64 19.03 14.10
CA GLU A 19 16.23 20.43 14.18
C GLU A 19 15.04 20.73 13.26
N LYS A 20 15.02 20.16 12.05
CA LYS A 20 13.86 20.21 11.14
C LYS A 20 12.63 19.58 11.78
N LEU A 21 12.80 18.42 12.42
CA LEU A 21 11.75 17.73 13.18
C LEU A 21 11.28 18.54 14.40
N ALA A 22 12.18 19.23 15.09
CA ALA A 22 11.86 20.06 16.25
C ALA A 22 11.08 21.33 15.86
N VAL A 23 11.47 22.02 14.78
CA VAL A 23 10.73 23.16 14.23
C VAL A 23 9.33 22.72 13.77
N PHE A 24 9.24 21.57 13.11
CA PHE A 24 7.97 20.99 12.67
C PHE A 24 7.06 20.59 13.86
N ARG A 25 7.62 19.97 14.91
CA ARG A 25 6.90 19.67 16.17
C ARG A 25 6.36 20.94 16.82
N ARG A 26 7.20 21.97 16.93
CA ARG A 26 6.84 23.26 17.54
C ARG A 26 5.73 23.97 16.75
N GLN A 27 5.73 23.86 15.41
CA GLN A 27 4.66 24.38 14.55
C GLN A 27 3.34 23.57 14.66
N LEU A 28 3.39 22.26 14.90
CA LEU A 28 2.17 21.47 15.15
C LEU A 28 1.61 21.68 16.55
N GLU A 29 2.45 21.73 17.59
CA GLU A 29 2.03 21.97 18.98
C GLU A 29 1.37 23.35 19.15
N TYR A 30 1.91 24.38 18.48
CA TYR A 30 1.32 25.73 18.49
C TYR A 30 -0.06 25.79 17.79
N ARG A 31 -0.42 24.79 16.98
CA ARG A 31 -1.66 24.72 16.19
C ARG A 31 -2.75 23.83 16.82
N GLN A 32 -2.60 23.30 18.04
CA GLN A 32 -3.46 22.21 18.52
C GLN A 32 -4.56 22.51 19.54
N ARG A 33 -4.75 23.75 20.01
CA ARG A 33 -5.91 24.06 20.86
C ARG A 33 -7.06 24.68 20.07
N GLY A 34 -8.16 23.94 19.94
CA GLY A 34 -9.47 24.45 19.48
C GLY A 34 -9.66 24.60 17.96
N ARG A 35 -8.72 24.14 17.13
CA ARG A 35 -8.82 24.26 15.67
C ARG A 35 -9.67 23.14 15.05
N PRO A 36 -10.40 23.43 13.95
CA PRO A 36 -11.22 22.45 13.25
C PRO A 36 -10.42 21.28 12.66
N TRP A 37 -11.05 20.10 12.54
CA TRP A 37 -10.41 18.86 12.06
C TRP A 37 -9.69 19.03 10.70
N TYR A 38 -10.19 19.91 9.83
CA TYR A 38 -9.64 20.13 8.49
C TYR A 38 -8.33 20.90 8.49
N GLU A 39 -8.07 21.75 9.50
CA GLU A 39 -6.77 22.42 9.63
C GLU A 39 -5.69 21.42 10.05
N LEU A 40 -6.05 20.49 10.95
CA LEU A 40 -5.20 19.36 11.30
C LEU A 40 -4.94 18.47 10.07
N ALA A 41 -5.99 18.15 9.32
CA ALA A 41 -5.88 17.35 8.11
C ALA A 41 -4.96 18.01 7.06
N ARG A 42 -5.06 19.33 6.86
CA ARG A 42 -4.20 20.10 5.95
C ARG A 42 -2.73 20.04 6.36
N GLY A 43 -2.43 20.35 7.62
CA GLY A 43 -1.05 20.33 8.11
C GLY A 43 -0.43 18.92 8.05
N LEU A 44 -1.23 17.89 8.33
CA LEU A 44 -0.79 16.51 8.16
C LEU A 44 -0.61 16.15 6.68
N ASP A 45 -1.51 16.55 5.77
CA ASP A 45 -1.37 16.30 4.33
C ASP A 45 -0.07 16.89 3.78
N GLU A 46 0.24 18.15 4.13
CA GLU A 46 1.49 18.83 3.79
C GLU A 46 2.70 18.05 4.32
N ALA A 47 2.64 17.61 5.57
CA ALA A 47 3.69 16.81 6.19
C ALA A 47 3.86 15.43 5.56
N MET A 48 2.76 14.76 5.19
CA MET A 48 2.84 13.46 4.50
C MET A 48 3.52 13.62 3.14
N ARG A 49 3.24 14.71 2.42
CA ARG A 49 3.88 15.01 1.13
C ARG A 49 5.36 15.34 1.29
N GLY A 50 5.71 16.17 2.28
CA GLY A 50 7.11 16.48 2.59
C GLY A 50 7.91 15.26 3.05
N ALA A 51 7.33 14.42 3.91
CA ALA A 51 7.97 13.20 4.38
C ALA A 51 8.13 12.16 3.26
N ALA A 52 7.15 12.03 2.36
CA ALA A 52 7.27 11.20 1.18
C ALA A 52 8.37 11.68 0.22
N ALA A 53 8.50 13.00 0.02
CA ALA A 53 9.59 13.59 -0.76
C ALA A 53 10.97 13.35 -0.14
N LEU A 54 11.02 13.12 1.18
CA LEU A 54 12.23 12.78 1.93
C LEU A 54 12.45 11.25 2.11
N GLY A 55 11.65 10.41 1.42
CA GLY A 55 11.82 8.95 1.44
C GLY A 55 11.32 8.23 2.71
N TYR A 56 10.55 8.90 3.58
CA TYR A 56 10.02 8.25 4.78
C TYR A 56 8.82 7.35 4.48
N GLY A 57 8.86 6.13 5.02
CA GLY A 57 7.77 5.16 4.92
C GLY A 57 6.50 5.59 5.68
N SER A 58 5.34 5.10 5.23
CA SER A 58 4.02 5.49 5.76
C SER A 58 3.82 5.26 7.26
N ASP A 59 4.57 4.31 7.86
CA ASP A 59 4.45 3.98 9.29
C ASP A 59 5.19 4.95 10.20
N VAL A 60 6.21 5.65 9.69
CA VAL A 60 6.86 6.75 10.42
C VAL A 60 5.89 7.91 10.57
N ILE A 61 5.20 8.26 9.48
CA ILE A 61 4.24 9.36 9.45
C ILE A 61 3.04 9.08 10.36
N LYS A 62 2.54 7.83 10.38
CA LYS A 62 1.45 7.40 11.28
C LYS A 62 1.82 7.55 12.76
N ARG A 63 3.01 7.06 13.15
CA ARG A 63 3.51 7.16 14.53
C ARG A 63 3.74 8.61 14.94
N MET A 64 4.30 9.43 14.05
CA MET A 64 4.46 10.85 14.30
C MET A 64 3.11 11.56 14.47
N ALA A 65 2.13 11.26 13.62
CA ALA A 65 0.81 11.87 13.75
C ALA A 65 0.09 11.44 15.03
N GLU A 66 0.23 10.18 15.45
CA GLU A 66 -0.29 9.70 16.74
C GLU A 66 0.37 10.41 17.93
N GLN A 67 1.70 10.46 17.96
CA GLN A 67 2.46 11.15 19.02
C GLN A 67 2.10 12.63 19.11
N VAL A 68 1.92 13.28 17.97
CA VAL A 68 1.70 14.72 17.93
C VAL A 68 0.23 15.07 18.19
N THR A 69 -0.74 14.26 17.75
CA THR A 69 -2.18 14.60 17.87
C THR A 69 -2.89 13.91 19.03
N GLY A 70 -2.30 12.85 19.59
CA GLY A 70 -2.97 11.96 20.54
C GLY A 70 -4.11 11.14 19.92
N LEU A 71 -4.33 11.24 18.60
CA LEU A 71 -5.37 10.49 17.89
C LEU A 71 -4.81 9.18 17.34
N SER A 72 -5.67 8.15 17.28
CA SER A 72 -5.30 6.89 16.64
C SER A 72 -4.84 7.10 15.19
N PRO A 73 -3.85 6.35 14.70
CA PRO A 73 -3.39 6.44 13.30
C PRO A 73 -4.53 6.30 12.29
N GLY A 74 -5.51 5.45 12.57
CA GLY A 74 -6.67 5.25 11.70
C GLY A 74 -7.56 6.49 11.56
N LEU A 75 -7.77 7.23 12.66
CA LEU A 75 -8.57 8.46 12.63
C LEU A 75 -7.85 9.58 11.88
N VAL A 76 -6.53 9.73 12.13
CA VAL A 76 -5.68 10.67 11.40
C VAL A 76 -5.78 10.45 9.89
N MET A 77 -5.64 9.21 9.44
CA MET A 77 -5.69 8.90 8.01
C MET A 77 -7.07 9.20 7.40
N ARG A 78 -8.14 9.02 8.18
CA ARG A 78 -9.50 9.40 7.75
C ARG A 78 -9.65 10.91 7.60
N TYR A 79 -9.05 11.72 8.49
CA TYR A 79 -9.07 13.19 8.36
C TYR A 79 -8.37 13.62 7.08
N VAL A 80 -7.14 13.16 6.85
CA VAL A 80 -6.37 13.49 5.63
C VAL A 80 -7.10 13.03 4.37
N SER A 81 -7.62 11.79 4.37
CA SER A 81 -8.35 11.26 3.21
C SER A 81 -9.63 12.05 2.93
N THR A 82 -10.36 12.46 3.95
CA THR A 82 -11.60 13.24 3.79
C THR A 82 -11.28 14.63 3.26
N TYR A 83 -10.27 15.29 3.83
CA TYR A 83 -9.80 16.61 3.36
C TYR A 83 -9.39 16.61 1.89
N ARG A 84 -8.58 15.62 1.46
CA ARG A 84 -8.18 15.47 0.05
C ARG A 84 -9.39 15.30 -0.88
N ARG A 85 -10.40 14.53 -0.47
CA ARG A 85 -11.60 14.29 -1.27
C ARG A 85 -12.50 15.52 -1.38
N VAL A 86 -12.61 16.32 -0.31
CA VAL A 86 -13.25 17.64 -0.38
C VAL A 86 -12.53 18.53 -1.41
N GLY A 87 -11.20 18.52 -1.42
CA GLY A 87 -10.42 19.23 -2.44
C GLY A 87 -10.70 18.78 -3.88
N VAL A 88 -10.92 17.49 -4.11
CA VAL A 88 -11.33 16.96 -5.42
C VAL A 88 -12.73 17.46 -5.80
N ALA A 89 -13.69 17.39 -4.89
CA ALA A 89 -15.05 17.87 -5.13
C ALA A 89 -15.08 19.39 -5.40
N ALA A 90 -14.28 20.16 -4.65
CA ALA A 90 -14.13 21.60 -4.84
C ALA A 90 -13.55 21.95 -6.21
N LYS A 91 -12.49 21.24 -6.63
CA LYS A 91 -11.88 21.39 -7.96
C LYS A 91 -12.88 21.07 -9.07
N ALA A 92 -13.65 19.98 -8.94
CA ALA A 92 -14.66 19.60 -9.92
C ALA A 92 -15.78 20.65 -10.02
N ALA A 93 -16.10 21.33 -8.93
CA ALA A 93 -17.13 22.37 -8.87
C ALA A 93 -16.61 23.79 -9.17
N GLY A 94 -15.30 23.97 -9.38
CA GLY A 94 -14.70 25.29 -9.60
C GLY A 94 -14.76 26.21 -8.38
N VAL A 95 -14.80 25.66 -7.16
CA VAL A 95 -14.87 26.44 -5.91
C VAL A 95 -13.64 26.18 -5.05
N ALA A 96 -13.34 27.11 -4.13
CA ALA A 96 -12.29 26.90 -3.15
C ALA A 96 -12.73 25.82 -2.12
N PRO A 97 -11.82 24.91 -1.68
CA PRO A 97 -12.16 23.84 -0.74
C PRO A 97 -12.80 24.32 0.56
N GLU A 98 -12.43 25.52 1.02
CA GLU A 98 -12.91 26.13 2.27
C GLU A 98 -14.43 26.33 2.28
N PHE A 99 -15.06 26.52 1.11
CA PHE A 99 -16.51 26.65 0.98
C PHE A 99 -17.26 25.33 1.14
N LEU A 100 -16.56 24.19 1.11
CA LEU A 100 -17.14 22.86 1.28
C LEU A 100 -16.77 22.21 2.63
N LEU A 101 -15.97 22.90 3.44
CA LEU A 101 -15.54 22.41 4.75
C LEU A 101 -16.54 22.83 5.84
N ALA A 102 -16.94 21.88 6.67
CA ALA A 102 -17.77 22.13 7.84
C ALA A 102 -17.05 21.71 9.14
N PRO A 103 -17.41 22.31 10.31
CA PRO A 103 -16.74 22.03 11.59
C PRO A 103 -16.83 20.56 12.04
N GLY A 104 -17.90 19.85 11.69
CA GLY A 104 -18.12 18.46 12.08
C GLY A 104 -17.47 17.47 11.10
N PHE A 105 -16.49 16.69 11.57
CA PHE A 105 -15.81 15.68 10.74
C PHE A 105 -16.76 14.61 10.19
N ASN A 106 -17.53 13.95 11.08
CA ASN A 106 -18.40 12.82 10.70
C ASN A 106 -19.40 13.18 9.60
N PRO A 107 -20.16 14.30 9.68
CA PRO A 107 -21.05 14.69 8.59
C PRO A 107 -20.31 15.02 7.29
N VAL A 108 -19.13 15.65 7.32
CA VAL A 108 -18.34 15.88 6.10
C VAL A 108 -17.90 14.55 5.47
N GLU A 109 -17.44 13.60 6.29
CA GLU A 109 -17.06 12.27 5.80
C GLU A 109 -18.27 11.54 5.17
N MET A 110 -19.47 11.69 5.73
CA MET A 110 -20.70 11.15 5.13
C MET A 110 -21.03 11.82 3.80
N ALA A 111 -20.93 13.15 3.70
CA ALA A 111 -21.16 13.90 2.48
C ALA A 111 -20.14 13.53 1.38
N VAL A 112 -18.86 13.32 1.75
CA VAL A 112 -17.83 12.80 0.84
C VAL A 112 -18.15 11.37 0.39
N ARG A 113 -18.65 10.50 1.27
CA ARG A 113 -19.10 9.16 0.89
C ARG A 113 -20.31 9.19 -0.02
N LEU A 114 -21.20 10.17 0.14
CA LEU A 114 -22.30 10.42 -0.77
C LEU A 114 -21.77 10.90 -2.12
N TYR A 115 -20.78 11.78 -2.14
CA TYR A 115 -20.09 12.24 -3.36
C TYR A 115 -19.45 11.09 -4.14
N ASP A 116 -18.85 10.12 -3.44
CA ASP A 116 -18.32 8.90 -4.07
C ASP A 116 -19.41 8.04 -4.75
N ARG A 117 -20.67 8.14 -4.31
CA ARG A 117 -21.81 7.38 -4.85
C ARG A 117 -22.61 8.16 -5.88
N SER A 118 -22.69 9.48 -5.72
CA SER A 118 -23.38 10.41 -6.61
C SER A 118 -22.68 11.76 -6.47
N PRO A 119 -21.82 12.14 -7.44
CA PRO A 119 -21.07 13.38 -7.37
C PRO A 119 -21.96 14.61 -7.21
N GLU A 120 -23.11 14.64 -7.88
CA GLU A 120 -24.10 15.72 -7.77
C GLU A 120 -24.68 15.80 -6.36
N ALA A 121 -25.25 14.70 -5.86
CA ALA A 121 -25.89 14.67 -4.54
C ALA A 121 -24.89 14.91 -3.40
N GLY A 122 -23.66 14.41 -3.55
CA GLY A 122 -22.60 14.65 -2.56
C GLY A 122 -22.04 16.06 -2.57
N LEU A 123 -21.93 16.68 -3.75
CA LEU A 123 -21.52 18.08 -3.85
C LEU A 123 -22.58 19.00 -3.25
N GLU A 124 -23.85 18.76 -3.56
CA GLU A 124 -24.97 19.47 -2.97
C GLU A 124 -24.98 19.30 -1.44
N ALA A 125 -24.75 18.08 -0.96
CA ALA A 125 -24.65 17.79 0.46
C ALA A 125 -23.47 18.49 1.14
N LEU A 126 -22.30 18.57 0.50
CA LEU A 126 -21.14 19.30 1.04
C LEU A 126 -21.45 20.81 1.14
N LYS A 127 -22.07 21.41 0.12
CA LYS A 127 -22.49 22.81 0.15
C LYS A 127 -23.52 23.07 1.25
N ALA A 128 -24.59 22.26 1.27
CA ALA A 128 -25.65 22.40 2.25
C ALA A 128 -25.16 22.15 3.68
N LEU A 129 -24.17 21.28 3.88
CA LEU A 129 -23.56 21.05 5.18
C LEU A 129 -22.68 22.24 5.61
N ALA A 130 -21.87 22.80 4.71
CA ALA A 130 -21.06 23.98 5.00
C ALA A 130 -21.93 25.21 5.33
N GLU A 131 -23.10 25.33 4.68
CA GLU A 131 -24.10 26.36 4.93
C GLU A 131 -25.00 26.08 6.15
N GLY A 132 -24.82 24.93 6.82
CA GLY A 132 -25.63 24.55 7.99
C GLY A 132 -27.09 24.19 7.69
N ARG A 133 -27.44 23.97 6.41
CA ARG A 133 -28.80 23.61 5.97
C ARG A 133 -29.17 22.16 6.22
N ILE A 134 -28.18 21.26 6.31
CA ILE A 134 -28.41 19.83 6.54
C ILE A 134 -27.55 19.31 7.68
N GLY A 135 -28.08 18.32 8.42
CA GLY A 135 -27.42 17.68 9.55
C GLY A 135 -27.00 16.24 9.30
N SER A 136 -26.35 15.63 10.30
CA SER A 136 -25.85 14.24 10.21
C SER A 136 -26.95 13.18 10.02
N SER A 137 -28.19 13.45 10.47
CA SER A 137 -29.31 12.51 10.32
C SER A 137 -29.79 12.45 8.87
N GLU A 138 -29.98 13.61 8.25
CA GLU A 138 -30.39 13.72 6.85
C GLU A 138 -29.32 13.17 5.90
N LEU A 139 -28.04 13.44 6.18
CA LEU A 139 -26.92 12.85 5.44
C LEU A 139 -26.91 11.32 5.52
N ARG A 140 -27.24 10.73 6.68
CA ARG A 140 -27.36 9.28 6.83
C ARG A 140 -28.50 8.74 5.97
N GLN A 141 -29.64 9.41 5.96
CA GLN A 141 -30.79 9.03 5.14
C GLN A 141 -30.47 9.10 3.64
N LYS A 142 -29.94 10.25 3.17
CA LYS A 142 -29.50 10.41 1.77
C LYS A 142 -28.46 9.37 1.37
N LEU A 143 -27.55 9.02 2.28
CA LEU A 143 -26.57 7.96 2.04
C LEU A 143 -27.19 6.56 2.01
N SER A 144 -28.26 6.27 2.76
CA SER A 144 -28.96 4.99 2.66
C SER A 144 -29.81 4.86 1.40
N GLU A 145 -30.38 5.96 0.92
CA GLU A 145 -31.25 6.01 -0.26
C GLU A 145 -30.44 6.11 -1.57
N ALA A 146 -29.22 6.64 -1.52
CA ALA A 146 -28.33 6.68 -2.65
C ALA A 146 -27.91 5.26 -3.08
N VAL A 147 -28.54 4.78 -4.15
CA VAL A 147 -28.08 3.65 -4.95
C VAL A 147 -26.62 3.90 -5.27
N ALA A 148 -25.73 2.98 -4.87
CA ALA A 148 -24.33 3.12 -5.19
C ALA A 148 -24.21 3.18 -6.72
N ALA A 149 -23.82 4.33 -7.29
CA ALA A 149 -23.40 4.37 -8.68
C ALA A 149 -22.35 3.29 -8.90
N ASP A 150 -22.34 2.72 -10.11
CA ASP A 150 -21.40 1.67 -10.44
C ASP A 150 -19.98 2.07 -10.00
N ARG A 151 -19.43 1.18 -9.18
CA ARG A 151 -18.67 1.50 -7.97
C ARG A 151 -17.46 2.39 -8.29
N SER A 152 -17.31 3.53 -7.59
CA SER A 152 -16.07 4.32 -7.57
C SER A 152 -14.83 3.40 -7.53
N LEU A 153 -13.99 3.49 -8.57
CA LEU A 153 -12.78 2.68 -8.75
C LEU A 153 -11.89 2.67 -7.50
N ALA A 154 -11.88 3.76 -6.72
CA ALA A 154 -11.12 3.86 -5.47
C ALA A 154 -11.68 2.99 -4.33
N ALA A 155 -13.00 2.86 -4.22
CA ALA A 155 -13.67 2.00 -3.24
C ALA A 155 -13.60 0.52 -3.63
N SER A 156 -13.61 0.23 -4.94
CA SER A 156 -13.29 -1.10 -5.48
C SER A 156 -11.84 -1.47 -5.14
N ARG A 157 -10.86 -0.62 -5.51
CA ARG A 157 -9.42 -0.81 -5.19
C ARG A 157 -9.17 -1.01 -3.69
N SER A 158 -9.84 -0.25 -2.83
CA SER A 158 -9.69 -0.37 -1.37
C SER A 158 -10.31 -1.64 -0.78
N ARG A 159 -11.33 -2.21 -1.43
CA ARG A 159 -11.87 -3.54 -1.08
C ARG A 159 -10.99 -4.65 -1.64
N THR A 160 -10.58 -4.56 -2.89
CA THR A 160 -9.63 -5.49 -3.52
C THR A 160 -8.33 -5.56 -2.73
N HIS A 161 -7.77 -4.43 -2.30
CA HIS A 161 -6.55 -4.39 -1.48
C HIS A 161 -6.76 -5.03 -0.10
N ARG A 162 -7.90 -4.80 0.55
CA ARG A 162 -8.22 -5.44 1.84
C ARG A 162 -8.45 -6.94 1.69
N SER A 163 -9.20 -7.36 0.66
CA SER A 163 -9.43 -8.76 0.32
C SER A 163 -8.11 -9.47 0.06
N ARG A 164 -7.25 -8.89 -0.79
CA ARG A 164 -5.91 -9.39 -1.11
C ARG A 164 -5.03 -9.48 0.14
N ALA A 165 -5.06 -8.48 1.03
CA ALA A 165 -4.30 -8.53 2.28
C ALA A 165 -4.76 -9.64 3.24
N LEU A 166 -6.08 -9.89 3.33
CA LEU A 166 -6.64 -10.99 4.12
C LEU A 166 -6.28 -12.35 3.51
N GLU A 167 -6.40 -12.48 2.20
CA GLU A 167 -6.08 -13.70 1.47
C GLU A 167 -4.60 -14.06 1.61
N LEU A 168 -3.70 -13.08 1.45
CA LEU A 168 -2.28 -13.31 1.67
C LEU A 168 -1.94 -13.72 3.11
N ARG A 169 -2.66 -13.21 4.12
CA ARG A 169 -2.50 -13.65 5.52
C ARG A 169 -2.99 -15.09 5.70
N ALA A 170 -4.08 -15.48 5.04
CA ALA A 170 -4.57 -16.85 5.08
C ALA A 170 -3.57 -17.81 4.41
N ILE A 171 -3.00 -17.40 3.27
CA ILE A 171 -1.94 -18.13 2.58
C ILE A 171 -0.72 -18.33 3.48
N GLN A 172 -0.25 -17.25 4.13
CA GLN A 172 0.86 -17.34 5.06
C GLN A 172 0.59 -18.32 6.22
N ARG A 173 -0.61 -18.29 6.81
CA ARG A 173 -0.98 -19.24 7.88
C ARG A 173 -0.99 -20.69 7.40
N ALA A 174 -1.52 -20.94 6.19
CA ALA A 174 -1.50 -22.27 5.59
C ALA A 174 -0.06 -22.77 5.40
N LEU A 175 0.81 -21.92 4.84
CA LEU A 175 2.24 -22.21 4.65
C LEU A 175 2.97 -22.50 5.96
N GLU A 176 2.73 -21.71 7.01
CA GLU A 176 3.27 -21.93 8.34
C GLU A 176 2.79 -23.27 8.95
N GLY A 177 1.55 -23.66 8.67
CA GLY A 177 0.99 -24.97 9.06
C GLY A 177 1.61 -26.16 8.34
N ALA A 178 2.30 -25.95 7.22
CA ALA A 178 3.02 -26.99 6.47
C ALA A 178 4.49 -27.15 6.87
N ARG A 179 4.92 -26.52 7.97
CA ARG A 179 6.21 -26.82 8.61
C ARG A 179 6.27 -28.27 9.07
N GLY A 180 7.44 -28.88 8.96
CA GLY A 180 7.70 -30.28 9.31
C GLY A 180 7.23 -31.28 8.25
N SER A 181 6.29 -30.90 7.36
CA SER A 181 5.85 -31.75 6.25
C SER A 181 6.47 -31.34 4.91
N LEU A 182 6.30 -30.08 4.53
CA LEU A 182 6.77 -29.56 3.23
C LEU A 182 8.01 -28.68 3.36
N PHE A 183 8.13 -27.98 4.48
CA PHE A 183 9.25 -27.11 4.81
C PHE A 183 9.89 -27.54 6.13
N PRO A 184 11.18 -27.23 6.38
CA PRO A 184 11.81 -27.50 7.67
C PRO A 184 11.03 -26.90 8.84
N THR A 185 11.00 -27.60 9.98
CA THR A 185 10.22 -27.22 11.16
C THR A 185 10.60 -25.84 11.70
N ASP A 186 11.88 -25.50 11.62
CA ASP A 186 12.52 -24.26 12.08
C ASP A 186 12.51 -23.13 11.03
N SER A 187 11.88 -23.35 9.88
CA SER A 187 11.86 -22.35 8.81
C SER A 187 11.01 -21.12 9.15
N LEU A 188 11.48 -19.94 8.73
CA LEU A 188 10.77 -18.67 8.85
C LEU A 188 10.19 -18.25 7.51
N PHE A 189 8.90 -17.92 7.48
CA PHE A 189 8.24 -17.35 6.31
C PHE A 189 8.27 -15.83 6.40
N VAL A 190 8.96 -15.20 5.46
CA VAL A 190 9.10 -13.74 5.40
C VAL A 190 8.51 -13.24 4.10
N ARG A 191 7.92 -12.04 4.10
CA ARG A 191 7.52 -11.39 2.85
C ARG A 191 8.76 -11.07 2.03
N ARG A 192 8.75 -11.45 0.76
CA ARG A 192 9.82 -11.07 -0.15
C ARG A 192 9.81 -9.55 -0.30
N PRO A 193 10.97 -8.87 -0.22
CA PRO A 193 11.05 -7.45 -0.51
C PRO A 193 10.58 -7.17 -1.95
N PRO A 194 10.10 -5.95 -2.25
CA PRO A 194 9.70 -5.59 -3.60
C PRO A 194 10.93 -5.60 -4.51
N LEU A 195 11.01 -6.56 -5.44
CA LEU A 195 12.09 -6.61 -6.42
C LEU A 195 11.69 -5.86 -7.69
N ALA A 196 12.57 -5.00 -8.20
CA ALA A 196 12.34 -4.31 -9.47
C ALA A 196 12.06 -5.34 -10.58
N TYR A 197 11.07 -5.08 -11.42
CA TYR A 197 10.65 -5.95 -12.54
C TYR A 197 9.96 -7.28 -12.16
N PHE A 198 9.88 -7.63 -10.87
CA PHE A 198 9.21 -8.86 -10.43
C PHE A 198 7.91 -8.60 -9.68
N ARG A 199 7.06 -9.64 -9.65
CA ARG A 199 5.81 -9.61 -8.89
C ARG A 199 6.10 -9.40 -7.40
N ARG A 200 5.37 -8.47 -6.80
CA ARG A 200 5.50 -8.09 -5.38
C ARG A 200 4.95 -9.13 -4.41
N ASP A 201 3.97 -9.91 -4.85
CA ASP A 201 3.33 -10.91 -4.01
C ASP A 201 4.14 -12.20 -4.01
N GLY A 202 5.08 -12.27 -3.08
CA GLY A 202 5.89 -13.45 -2.83
C GLY A 202 6.32 -13.57 -1.38
N MET A 203 6.85 -14.73 -1.05
CA MET A 203 7.47 -15.02 0.25
C MET A 203 8.81 -15.70 0.05
N GLU A 204 9.65 -15.57 1.05
CA GLU A 204 10.89 -16.31 1.21
C GLU A 204 10.73 -17.26 2.38
N VAL A 205 11.18 -18.50 2.21
CA VAL A 205 11.36 -19.44 3.31
C VAL A 205 12.84 -19.40 3.69
N ARG A 206 13.11 -18.99 4.93
CA ARG A 206 14.46 -18.87 5.47
C ARG A 206 14.74 -19.97 6.49
N GLY A 207 15.95 -20.52 6.48
CA GLY A 207 16.41 -21.46 7.49
C GLY A 207 16.71 -20.77 8.83
N ALA A 208 17.03 -21.55 9.86
CA ALA A 208 17.42 -21.01 11.17
C ALA A 208 18.70 -20.16 11.12
N ASP A 209 19.57 -20.41 10.13
CA ASP A 209 20.77 -19.62 9.83
C ASP A 209 20.48 -18.33 9.05
N GLY A 210 19.21 -18.08 8.69
CA GLY A 210 18.78 -16.93 7.91
C GLY A 210 18.96 -17.08 6.39
N ALA A 211 19.55 -18.18 5.92
CA ALA A 211 19.74 -18.43 4.50
C ALA A 211 18.39 -18.61 3.78
N CYS A 212 18.26 -18.06 2.57
CA CYS A 212 17.05 -18.24 1.77
C CYS A 212 17.04 -19.66 1.17
N MET A 213 16.09 -20.48 1.61
CA MET A 213 15.97 -21.88 1.17
C MET A 213 15.00 -22.04 0.01
N CYS A 214 14.00 -21.17 -0.07
CA CYS A 214 12.94 -21.28 -1.07
C CYS A 214 12.30 -19.93 -1.37
N GLY A 215 12.01 -19.69 -2.65
CA GLY A 215 11.12 -18.63 -3.11
C GLY A 215 9.70 -19.15 -3.30
N LEU A 216 8.71 -18.37 -2.87
CA LEU A 216 7.29 -18.66 -3.08
C LEU A 216 6.65 -17.51 -3.84
N ASP A 217 6.16 -17.77 -5.05
CA ASP A 217 5.40 -16.78 -5.83
C ASP A 217 3.90 -16.99 -5.64
N LEU A 218 3.22 -15.95 -5.16
CA LEU A 218 1.83 -16.04 -4.71
C LEU A 218 0.87 -15.53 -5.79
N PHE A 219 0.02 -16.44 -6.28
CA PHE A 219 -1.02 -16.17 -7.25
C PHE A 219 -2.37 -16.07 -6.54
N VAL A 220 -2.71 -14.83 -6.22
CA VAL A 220 -3.90 -14.42 -5.45
C VAL A 220 -5.01 -14.01 -6.41
N SER A 221 -6.17 -14.64 -6.32
CA SER A 221 -7.30 -14.44 -7.24
C SER A 221 -8.25 -13.35 -6.74
N ALA A 222 -7.79 -12.10 -6.72
CA ALA A 222 -8.60 -10.95 -6.30
C ALA A 222 -9.23 -10.16 -7.47
N ASP A 223 -9.10 -10.64 -8.72
CA ASP A 223 -9.41 -9.88 -9.93
C ASP A 223 -10.31 -10.67 -10.89
N GLU A 224 -11.24 -10.00 -11.58
CA GLU A 224 -12.15 -10.62 -12.55
C GLU A 224 -11.38 -11.23 -13.75
N ASN A 225 -10.15 -10.76 -14.00
CA ASN A 225 -9.22 -11.25 -15.02
C ASN A 225 -8.04 -12.06 -14.44
N ALA A 226 -8.26 -12.84 -13.37
CA ALA A 226 -7.22 -13.58 -12.66
C ALA A 226 -6.29 -14.41 -13.57
N ILE A 227 -6.84 -15.05 -14.62
CA ILE A 227 -6.06 -15.88 -15.57
C ILE A 227 -5.11 -15.01 -16.40
N ALA A 228 -5.60 -13.90 -16.99
CA ALA A 228 -4.76 -13.01 -17.78
C ALA A 228 -3.67 -12.34 -16.93
N SER A 229 -4.01 -11.94 -15.69
CA SER A 229 -3.04 -11.39 -14.73
C SER A 229 -1.97 -12.42 -14.35
N PHE A 230 -2.37 -13.68 -14.17
CA PHE A 230 -1.46 -14.79 -13.94
C PHE A 230 -0.50 -14.97 -15.12
N GLU A 231 -1.02 -15.11 -16.34
CA GLU A 231 -0.23 -15.32 -17.55
C GLU A 231 0.75 -14.19 -17.82
N ALA A 232 0.34 -12.94 -17.61
CA ALA A 232 1.23 -11.79 -17.76
C ALA A 232 2.41 -11.81 -16.76
N SER A 233 2.24 -12.44 -15.60
CA SER A 233 3.29 -12.52 -14.57
C SER A 233 4.20 -13.75 -14.68
N LEU A 234 3.80 -14.78 -15.44
CA LEU A 234 4.56 -16.02 -15.58
C LEU A 234 6.01 -15.80 -16.03
N PRO A 235 6.31 -15.02 -17.09
CA PRO A 235 7.70 -14.83 -17.53
C PRO A 235 8.61 -14.28 -16.42
N SER A 236 8.10 -13.31 -15.64
CA SER A 236 8.85 -12.75 -14.51
C SER A 236 9.06 -13.77 -13.39
N ALA A 237 8.06 -14.62 -13.12
CA ALA A 237 8.15 -15.66 -12.10
C ALA A 237 9.15 -16.77 -12.50
N PHE A 238 9.18 -17.16 -13.78
CA PHE A 238 10.20 -18.08 -14.29
C PHE A 238 11.62 -17.52 -14.13
N LEU A 239 11.84 -16.26 -14.52
CA LEU A 239 13.13 -15.61 -14.35
C LEU A 239 13.54 -15.51 -12.88
N LEU A 240 12.60 -15.16 -12.00
CA LEU A 240 12.86 -15.06 -10.57
C LEU A 240 13.20 -16.42 -9.95
N SER A 241 12.61 -17.51 -10.46
CA SER A 241 12.86 -18.86 -9.95
C SER A 241 14.33 -19.30 -10.04
N LEU A 242 15.10 -18.70 -10.95
CA LEU A 242 16.53 -18.96 -11.15
C LEU A 242 17.38 -18.47 -9.97
N TYR A 243 16.86 -17.54 -9.17
CA TYR A 243 17.56 -16.93 -8.03
C TYR A 243 17.29 -17.63 -6.70
N PHE A 244 16.46 -18.68 -6.69
CA PHE A 244 16.15 -19.42 -5.47
C PHE A 244 16.60 -20.88 -5.58
N PRO A 245 17.18 -21.47 -4.52
CA PRO A 245 17.55 -22.89 -4.52
C PRO A 245 16.37 -23.82 -4.82
N ARG A 246 15.16 -23.41 -4.39
CA ARG A 246 13.88 -24.05 -4.69
C ARG A 246 12.82 -22.98 -4.92
N THR A 247 11.87 -23.24 -5.82
CA THR A 247 10.77 -22.32 -6.09
C THR A 247 9.43 -23.05 -6.12
N PHE A 248 8.39 -22.45 -5.53
CA PHE A 248 7.01 -22.88 -5.71
C PHE A 248 6.13 -21.75 -6.22
N PHE A 249 5.28 -22.07 -7.19
CA PHE A 249 4.10 -21.29 -7.52
C PHE A 249 2.95 -21.70 -6.59
N VAL A 250 2.44 -20.74 -5.82
CA VAL A 250 1.43 -20.99 -4.79
C VAL A 250 0.11 -20.36 -5.20
N PHE A 251 -0.89 -21.19 -5.42
CA PHE A 251 -2.24 -20.79 -5.81
C PHE A 251 -3.15 -20.68 -4.59
N SER A 252 -3.87 -19.56 -4.53
CA SER A 252 -4.84 -19.31 -3.45
C SER A 252 -6.06 -20.23 -3.56
N PRO A 253 -6.86 -20.34 -2.47
CA PRO A 253 -8.08 -21.16 -2.48
C PRO A 253 -9.10 -20.79 -3.55
N GLN A 254 -9.10 -19.53 -3.97
CA GLN A 254 -10.03 -18.99 -4.96
C GLN A 254 -9.49 -19.07 -6.39
N ALA A 255 -8.25 -19.54 -6.57
CA ALA A 255 -7.67 -19.68 -7.90
C ALA A 255 -8.42 -20.76 -8.70
N PRO A 256 -8.80 -20.48 -9.97
CA PRO A 256 -9.47 -21.46 -10.80
C PRO A 256 -8.51 -22.60 -11.19
N ASP A 257 -9.02 -23.82 -11.30
CA ASP A 257 -8.25 -25.01 -11.70
C ASP A 257 -7.49 -24.79 -13.01
N SER A 258 -8.12 -24.07 -13.94
CA SER A 258 -7.51 -23.71 -15.22
C SER A 258 -6.21 -22.91 -15.08
N ALA A 259 -6.06 -22.07 -14.04
CA ALA A 259 -4.82 -21.35 -13.79
C ALA A 259 -3.71 -22.29 -13.32
N VAL A 260 -4.05 -23.25 -12.45
CA VAL A 260 -3.11 -24.29 -11.97
C VAL A 260 -2.64 -25.15 -13.15
N HIS A 261 -3.56 -25.62 -13.99
CA HIS A 261 -3.21 -26.41 -15.18
C HIS A 261 -2.35 -25.63 -16.17
N ARG A 262 -2.65 -24.34 -16.39
CA ARG A 262 -1.82 -23.47 -17.26
C ARG A 262 -0.42 -23.25 -16.68
N ALA A 263 -0.27 -23.16 -15.36
CA ALA A 263 1.04 -23.08 -14.72
C ALA A 263 1.88 -24.33 -14.97
N ILE A 264 1.28 -25.51 -14.83
CA ILE A 264 1.95 -26.79 -15.10
C ILE A 264 2.37 -26.86 -16.57
N ALA A 265 1.45 -26.55 -17.49
CA ALA A 265 1.75 -26.54 -18.91
C ALA A 265 2.86 -25.53 -19.28
N ALA A 266 2.86 -24.36 -18.64
CA ALA A 266 3.93 -23.39 -18.82
C ALA A 266 5.27 -23.92 -18.29
N ILE A 267 5.29 -24.55 -17.11
CA ILE A 267 6.52 -25.14 -16.56
C ILE A 267 7.11 -26.18 -17.51
N ASP A 268 6.27 -27.01 -18.12
CA ASP A 268 6.70 -28.01 -19.11
C ASP A 268 7.20 -27.34 -20.39
N LEU A 269 6.51 -26.29 -20.87
CA LEU A 269 6.92 -25.54 -22.07
C LEU A 269 8.26 -24.82 -21.88
N PHE A 270 8.48 -24.21 -20.72
CA PHE A 270 9.71 -23.51 -20.37
C PHE A 270 10.83 -24.44 -19.90
N LEU A 271 10.58 -25.76 -19.87
CA LEU A 271 11.52 -26.78 -19.41
C LEU A 271 12.12 -26.43 -18.03
N ALA A 272 11.26 -25.98 -17.11
CA ALA A 272 11.66 -25.50 -15.79
C ALA A 272 11.26 -26.48 -14.67
N PRO A 273 11.70 -27.76 -14.70
CA PRO A 273 11.18 -28.81 -13.83
C PRO A 273 11.43 -28.55 -12.34
N TRP A 274 12.38 -27.68 -11.98
CA TRP A 274 12.69 -27.30 -10.60
C TRP A 274 11.58 -26.50 -9.91
N ILE A 275 10.62 -25.96 -10.68
CA ILE A 275 9.49 -25.21 -10.12
C ILE A 275 8.40 -26.19 -9.68
N GLY A 276 8.08 -26.14 -8.38
CA GLY A 276 6.92 -26.84 -7.83
C GLY A 276 5.63 -26.03 -7.92
N VAL A 277 4.50 -26.71 -7.80
CA VAL A 277 3.17 -26.08 -7.77
C VAL A 277 2.42 -26.52 -6.53
N LEU A 278 2.05 -25.54 -5.70
CA LEU A 278 1.25 -25.72 -4.50
C LEU A 278 -0.12 -25.09 -4.68
N ARG A 279 -1.15 -25.78 -4.21
CA ARG A 279 -2.51 -25.27 -4.14
C ARG A 279 -2.96 -25.26 -2.70
N ILE A 280 -3.52 -24.14 -2.25
CA ILE A 280 -4.16 -24.04 -0.95
C ILE A 280 -5.65 -24.31 -1.14
N THR A 281 -6.24 -25.20 -0.33
CA THR A 281 -7.68 -25.50 -0.39
C THR A 281 -8.50 -24.46 0.38
N PRO A 282 -9.83 -24.41 0.20
CA PRO A 282 -10.71 -23.55 1.01
C PRO A 282 -10.58 -23.79 2.53
N GLU A 283 -10.22 -25.00 2.94
CA GLU A 283 -9.96 -25.40 4.33
C GLU A 283 -8.54 -25.00 4.81
N LEU A 284 -7.79 -24.28 3.98
CA LEU A 284 -6.40 -23.85 4.23
C LEU A 284 -5.39 -25.01 4.33
N ALA A 285 -5.71 -26.18 3.77
CA ALA A 285 -4.74 -27.25 3.59
C ALA A 285 -3.86 -26.99 2.35
N ILE A 286 -2.61 -27.47 2.37
CA ILE A 286 -1.70 -27.39 1.22
C ILE A 286 -1.72 -28.72 0.48
N VAL A 287 -1.98 -28.65 -0.82
CA VAL A 287 -1.87 -29.76 -1.77
C VAL A 287 -0.70 -29.50 -2.70
N THR A 288 0.27 -30.41 -2.71
CA THR A 288 1.36 -30.40 -3.68
C THR A 288 0.85 -30.99 -4.99
N VAL A 289 0.58 -30.13 -5.97
CA VAL A 289 0.09 -30.54 -7.30
C VAL A 289 1.26 -31.05 -8.15
N ARG A 290 2.43 -30.42 -8.01
CA ARG A 290 3.69 -30.84 -8.64
C ARG A 290 4.84 -30.61 -7.68
N ALA A 291 5.61 -31.66 -7.39
CA ALA A 291 6.89 -31.50 -6.71
C ALA A 291 7.91 -31.01 -7.74
N GLY A 292 8.51 -29.84 -7.53
CA GLY A 292 9.63 -29.38 -8.34
C GLY A 292 10.82 -30.33 -8.19
N VAL A 293 11.55 -30.57 -9.29
CA VAL A 293 12.65 -31.55 -9.35
C VAL A 293 13.89 -30.92 -9.96
N GLY A 294 15.05 -31.19 -9.35
CA GLY A 294 16.33 -30.68 -9.81
C GLY A 294 16.65 -29.28 -9.26
N ARG A 295 17.65 -28.64 -9.86
CA ARG A 295 18.08 -27.27 -9.55
C ARG A 295 17.72 -26.34 -10.72
N PRO A 296 17.61 -25.04 -10.48
CA PRO A 296 17.47 -24.08 -11.56
C PRO A 296 18.63 -24.17 -12.56
N ASP A 297 18.31 -24.01 -13.85
CA ASP A 297 19.29 -23.94 -14.93
C ASP A 297 18.94 -22.78 -15.88
N PRO A 298 19.76 -21.72 -15.97
CA PRO A 298 20.99 -21.50 -15.21
C PRO A 298 20.71 -21.20 -13.73
N ASP A 299 21.61 -21.64 -12.85
CA ASP A 299 21.54 -21.32 -11.43
C ASP A 299 22.09 -19.91 -11.15
N ARG A 300 21.27 -19.05 -10.52
CA ARG A 300 21.60 -17.66 -10.20
C ARG A 300 21.43 -17.32 -8.72
N HIS A 301 21.38 -18.31 -7.83
CA HIS A 301 21.14 -18.08 -6.40
C HIS A 301 22.13 -17.09 -5.76
N ASP A 302 23.40 -17.12 -6.16
CA ASP A 302 24.43 -16.18 -5.67
C ASP A 302 24.11 -14.71 -6.00
N GLY A 303 23.37 -14.47 -7.08
CA GLY A 303 22.95 -13.14 -7.50
C GLY A 303 21.74 -12.59 -6.73
N TYR A 304 21.10 -13.39 -5.86
CA TYR A 304 19.86 -12.98 -5.21
C TYR A 304 20.03 -11.82 -4.23
N GLU A 305 21.08 -11.83 -3.41
CA GLU A 305 21.34 -10.74 -2.46
C GLU A 305 21.76 -9.45 -3.18
N ALA A 306 22.39 -9.54 -4.36
CA ALA A 306 22.63 -8.38 -5.22
C ALA A 306 21.31 -7.82 -5.76
N LEU A 307 20.44 -8.68 -6.31
CA LEU A 307 19.10 -8.30 -6.77
C LEU A 307 18.26 -7.65 -5.66
N ARG A 308 18.42 -8.11 -4.41
CA ARG A 308 17.75 -7.57 -3.23
C ARG A 308 18.36 -6.24 -2.75
N SER A 309 19.67 -6.04 -2.88
CA SER A 309 20.39 -4.87 -2.39
C SER A 309 20.41 -3.69 -3.37
N GLU A 310 20.31 -3.93 -4.68
CA GLU A 310 20.13 -2.89 -5.72
C GLU A 310 18.92 -1.98 -5.43
N LEU A 311 17.91 -2.48 -4.71
CA LEU A 311 16.74 -1.71 -4.29
C LEU A 311 16.95 -0.81 -3.07
N SER A 312 17.95 -1.12 -2.22
CA SER A 312 18.39 -0.18 -1.19
C SER A 312 19.13 1.03 -1.79
N LEU A 313 19.62 0.89 -3.03
CA LEU A 313 20.32 1.91 -3.78
C LEU A 313 19.41 2.61 -4.79
N SER A 314 18.37 1.99 -5.35
CA SER A 314 17.40 2.68 -6.21
C SER A 314 16.49 3.65 -5.45
N ASP A 315 16.27 3.45 -4.15
CA ASP A 315 15.69 4.47 -3.25
C ASP A 315 16.67 5.64 -2.96
N ARG A 316 17.96 5.50 -3.30
CA ARG A 316 18.98 6.58 -3.26
C ARG A 316 19.29 7.17 -4.65
N GLY A 317 19.06 6.43 -5.74
CA GLY A 317 19.47 6.78 -7.10
C GLY A 317 18.57 7.79 -7.80
N THR A 318 17.28 7.87 -7.46
CA THR A 318 16.40 8.94 -8.00
C THR A 318 16.72 10.33 -7.43
N ALA A 319 17.61 10.44 -6.45
CA ALA A 319 18.08 11.73 -5.92
C ALA A 319 19.41 12.20 -6.54
N ALA A 320 20.10 11.37 -7.32
CA ALA A 320 21.45 11.67 -7.83
C ALA A 320 21.48 12.01 -9.33
N ASP A 321 20.46 11.66 -10.10
CA ASP A 321 20.43 11.85 -11.57
C ASP A 321 19.80 13.17 -12.04
N GLU A 322 19.32 14.04 -11.14
CA GLU A 322 18.90 15.41 -11.49
C GLU A 322 20.01 16.47 -11.28
N SER A 323 21.21 16.08 -10.82
CA SER A 323 22.32 17.01 -10.56
C SER A 323 23.45 17.01 -11.60
N SER A 324 23.28 16.38 -12.77
CA SER A 324 24.31 16.46 -13.83
C SER A 324 23.73 16.64 -15.23
N SER A 325 23.02 17.75 -15.47
CA SER A 325 22.90 18.29 -16.83
C SER A 325 22.67 19.81 -16.84
N THR A 326 23.59 20.56 -16.26
CA THR A 326 23.91 21.93 -16.65
C THR A 326 25.31 22.19 -16.13
N ASP A 327 26.31 22.15 -17.02
CA ASP A 327 27.11 23.33 -17.28
C ASP A 327 28.04 23.07 -18.48
N GLU A 328 28.07 24.08 -19.34
CA GLU A 328 29.11 24.39 -20.32
C GLU A 328 30.48 24.55 -19.65
#